data_AF-A0A376MQR9-F1
#
_entry.id   AF-A0A376MQR9-F1
#
_cell.length_a   1.000
_cell.length_b   1.000
_cell.length_c   1.000
_cell.angle_alpha   90.00
_cell.angle_beta   90.00
_cell.angle_gamma   90.00
#
_symmetry.space_group_name_H-M   'P 1'
#
loop_
_entity.id
_entity.type
_entity.pdbx_description
1 polymer ?
#
loop_
_entity_poly.entity_id
_entity_poly.type
_entity_poly.pdbx_seq_one_letter_code
_entity_poly.pdbx_strand_id
1 'polypeptide(L)'
;MSVPVKAIWADPKEVHDAGGISVGDRWKALANALNIPLDQLSARINANPKGRFIYLARQVNPDMADYIKKLKLPGIHLREESRRYYPSGEVTAHLIGFTNVDGQGIEGVEKSFDKWLTGQPGERIVRKDRYGRVIEDISSTDSQAAHNLALSIDERLQALVYRETEQRGGL
;
A
#
# COMPACT_ATOMS: atom_id res chain seq x y z
N MET A 1 5.97 -8.95 -10.21
CA MET A 1 4.55 -8.73 -10.60
C MET A 1 3.87 -7.80 -9.62
N SER A 2 2.93 -6.95 -10.06
CA SER A 2 2.11 -6.14 -9.13
C SER A 2 0.88 -6.93 -8.70
N VAL A 3 0.64 -6.97 -7.39
CA VAL A 3 -0.53 -7.62 -6.77
C VAL A 3 -1.39 -6.54 -6.13
N PRO A 4 -2.71 -6.53 -6.37
CA PRO A 4 -3.62 -5.56 -5.75
C PRO A 4 -3.72 -5.81 -4.24
N VAL A 5 -3.56 -4.75 -3.47
CA VAL A 5 -3.69 -4.73 -2.02
C VAL A 5 -4.41 -3.45 -1.61
N LYS A 6 -4.74 -3.30 -0.33
CA LYS A 6 -5.40 -2.07 0.15
C LYS A 6 -4.59 -1.43 1.27
N ALA A 7 -4.72 -0.12 1.41
CA ALA A 7 -4.36 0.59 2.63
C ALA A 7 -5.61 0.96 3.41
N ILE A 8 -5.46 1.06 4.73
CA ILE A 8 -6.45 1.56 5.65
C ILE A 8 -5.96 2.91 6.14
N TRP A 9 -6.80 3.93 6.00
CA TRP A 9 -6.49 5.29 6.42
C TRP A 9 -7.67 5.88 7.17
N ALA A 10 -7.39 6.88 8.00
CA ALA A 10 -8.39 7.63 8.74
C ALA A 10 -8.46 9.08 8.27
N ASP A 11 -9.66 9.66 8.35
CA ASP A 11 -9.94 11.08 8.32
C ASP A 11 -10.23 11.55 9.76
N PRO A 12 -9.21 12.06 10.50
CA PRO A 12 -9.37 12.47 11.89
C PRO A 12 -10.53 13.44 12.14
N LYS A 13 -10.76 14.37 11.21
CA LYS A 13 -11.87 15.32 11.31
C LYS A 13 -13.22 14.60 11.27
N GLU A 14 -13.40 13.66 10.34
CA GLU A 14 -14.64 12.87 10.26
C GLU A 14 -14.85 11.99 11.50
N VAL A 15 -13.77 11.38 12.02
CA VAL A 15 -13.82 10.62 13.27
C VAL A 15 -14.29 11.52 14.42
N HIS A 16 -13.73 12.73 14.54
CA HIS A 16 -14.10 13.67 15.60
C HIS A 16 -15.53 14.20 15.45
N ASP A 17 -15.94 14.59 14.24
CA ASP A 17 -17.30 15.07 13.94
C ASP A 17 -18.36 13.99 14.25
N ALA A 18 -18.00 12.71 14.19
CA ALA A 18 -18.87 11.58 14.51
C ALA A 18 -18.84 11.14 16.00
N GLY A 19 -18.22 11.93 16.88
CA GLY A 19 -18.15 11.64 18.32
C GLY A 19 -16.87 10.94 18.79
N GLY A 20 -15.87 10.84 17.91
CA GLY A 20 -14.54 10.34 18.24
C GLY A 20 -14.43 8.81 18.36
N ILE A 21 -13.32 8.38 18.95
CA ILE A 21 -13.01 6.97 19.17
C ILE A 21 -13.60 6.55 20.50
N SER A 22 -14.47 5.55 20.47
CA SER A 22 -15.11 5.00 21.67
C SER A 22 -14.53 3.64 22.04
N VAL A 23 -14.72 3.21 23.29
CA VAL A 23 -14.31 1.88 23.78
C VAL A 23 -15.26 0.76 23.30
N GLY A 24 -16.12 1.06 22.32
CA GLY A 24 -17.06 0.11 21.75
C GLY A 24 -16.38 -1.01 20.94
N ASP A 25 -17.09 -2.11 20.76
CA ASP A 25 -16.56 -3.34 20.18
C ASP A 25 -15.98 -3.14 18.77
N ARG A 26 -16.51 -2.19 18.00
CA ARG A 26 -16.05 -1.90 16.63
C ARG A 26 -14.65 -1.27 16.59
N TRP A 27 -14.36 -0.34 17.50
CA TRP A 27 -13.03 0.28 17.58
C TRP A 27 -11.99 -0.69 18.14
N LYS A 28 -12.38 -1.52 19.13
CA LYS A 28 -11.55 -2.64 19.60
C LYS A 28 -11.28 -3.65 18.50
N ALA A 29 -12.28 -3.99 17.68
CA ALA A 29 -12.12 -4.87 16.54
C ALA A 29 -11.15 -4.30 15.50
N LEU A 30 -11.20 -2.99 15.22
CA LEU A 30 -10.23 -2.33 14.34
C LEU A 30 -8.81 -2.38 14.94
N ALA A 31 -8.66 -2.00 16.21
CA ALA A 31 -7.40 -2.05 16.93
C ALA A 31 -6.76 -3.46 16.88
N ASN A 32 -7.54 -4.49 17.17
CA ASN A 32 -7.10 -5.88 17.09
C ASN A 32 -6.73 -6.31 15.67
N ALA A 33 -7.55 -5.97 14.67
CA ALA A 33 -7.26 -6.30 13.28
C ALA A 33 -5.98 -5.64 12.77
N LEU A 34 -5.68 -4.43 13.24
CA LEU A 34 -4.45 -3.70 12.92
C LEU A 34 -3.26 -4.10 13.80
N ASN A 35 -3.48 -4.90 14.84
CA ASN A 35 -2.51 -5.18 15.90
C ASN A 35 -1.91 -3.91 16.52
N ILE A 36 -2.75 -2.89 16.75
CA ILE A 36 -2.39 -1.62 17.39
C ILE A 36 -3.25 -1.48 18.64
N PRO A 37 -2.68 -1.28 19.84
CA PRO A 37 -3.45 -0.99 21.05
C PRO A 37 -4.42 0.19 20.86
N LEU A 38 -5.62 0.10 21.42
CA LEU A 38 -6.69 1.08 21.17
C LEU A 38 -6.29 2.51 21.58
N ASP A 39 -5.54 2.65 22.67
CA ASP A 39 -4.96 3.89 23.15
C ASP A 39 -3.96 4.49 22.15
N GLN A 40 -3.08 3.67 21.58
CA GLN A 40 -2.12 4.10 20.55
C GLN A 40 -2.81 4.47 19.24
N LEU A 41 -3.81 3.69 18.83
CA LEU A 41 -4.64 4.00 17.67
C LEU A 41 -5.34 5.35 17.86
N SER A 42 -5.88 5.58 19.06
CA SER A 42 -6.53 6.83 19.43
C SER A 42 -5.57 8.01 19.40
N ALA A 43 -4.39 7.87 20.02
CA ALA A 43 -3.36 8.90 20.00
C ALA A 43 -2.90 9.23 18.58
N ARG A 44 -2.73 8.21 17.73
CA ARG A 44 -2.31 8.39 16.33
C ARG A 44 -3.33 9.15 15.50
N ILE A 45 -4.62 8.80 15.61
CA ILE A 45 -5.69 9.52 14.89
C ILE A 45 -5.84 10.95 15.44
N ASN A 46 -5.77 11.11 16.76
CA ASN A 46 -5.95 12.41 17.41
C ASN A 46 -4.72 13.32 17.37
N ALA A 47 -3.58 12.86 16.84
CA ALA A 47 -2.36 13.67 16.69
C ALA A 47 -2.60 14.94 15.85
N ASN A 48 -3.53 14.88 14.89
CA ASN A 48 -4.00 16.04 14.14
C ASN A 48 -5.53 15.95 13.92
N PRO A 49 -6.35 16.45 14.86
CA PRO A 49 -7.82 16.32 14.80
C PRO A 49 -8.46 17.03 13.62
N LYS A 50 -7.78 18.03 13.03
CA LYS A 50 -8.23 18.73 11.82
C LYS A 50 -7.70 18.09 10.54
N GLY A 51 -6.86 17.07 10.67
CA GLY A 51 -6.31 16.31 9.56
C GLY A 51 -7.40 15.63 8.74
N ARG A 52 -7.15 15.48 7.44
CA ARG A 52 -8.05 14.82 6.50
C ARG A 52 -7.53 13.47 6.01
N PHE A 53 -6.34 13.08 6.46
CA PHE A 53 -5.68 11.85 6.03
C PHE A 53 -4.59 11.44 7.03
N ILE A 54 -4.62 10.17 7.44
CA ILE A 54 -3.51 9.49 8.10
C ILE A 54 -3.56 8.00 7.77
N TYR A 55 -2.44 7.41 7.33
CA TYR A 55 -2.35 5.96 7.19
C TYR A 55 -2.43 5.29 8.55
N LEU A 56 -3.24 4.25 8.66
CA LEU A 56 -3.28 3.34 9.81
C LEU A 56 -2.51 2.05 9.50
N ALA A 57 -2.71 1.49 8.31
CA ALA A 57 -1.96 0.35 7.79
C ALA A 57 -1.86 0.41 6.26
N ARG A 58 -0.78 -0.13 5.70
CA ARG A 58 -0.53 -0.16 4.26
C ARG A 58 -0.37 -1.58 3.77
N GLN A 59 -0.67 -1.81 2.49
CA GLN A 59 -0.52 -3.10 1.82
C GLN A 59 -1.15 -4.29 2.59
N VAL A 60 -2.35 -4.09 3.13
CA VAL A 60 -3.12 -5.14 3.82
C VAL A 60 -3.77 -6.10 2.82
N ASN A 61 -3.92 -7.35 3.26
CA ASN A 61 -4.60 -8.39 2.48
C ASN A 61 -6.10 -8.03 2.31
N PRO A 62 -6.69 -8.26 1.11
CA PRO A 62 -8.13 -8.18 0.85
C PRO A 62 -9.05 -8.62 1.99
N ASP A 63 -8.82 -9.77 2.61
CA ASP A 63 -9.71 -10.31 3.67
C ASP A 63 -9.80 -9.37 4.88
N MET A 64 -8.65 -8.83 5.32
CA MET A 64 -8.58 -7.87 6.42
C MET A 64 -9.27 -6.55 6.03
N ALA A 65 -9.06 -6.09 4.81
CA ALA A 65 -9.69 -4.87 4.33
C ALA A 65 -11.22 -5.00 4.28
N ASP A 66 -11.73 -6.14 3.82
CA ASP A 66 -13.15 -6.42 3.76
C ASP A 66 -13.77 -6.59 5.16
N TYR A 67 -13.04 -7.19 6.09
CA TYR A 67 -13.42 -7.22 7.49
C TYR A 67 -13.55 -5.80 8.07
N ILE A 68 -12.55 -4.95 7.88
CA ILE A 68 -12.54 -3.57 8.39
C ILE A 68 -13.63 -2.72 7.75
N LYS A 69 -13.88 -2.90 6.45
CA LYS A 69 -15.00 -2.25 5.75
C LYS A 69 -16.35 -2.55 6.40
N LYS A 70 -16.56 -3.79 6.87
CA LYS A 70 -17.80 -4.22 7.54
C LYS A 70 -18.00 -3.60 8.92
N LEU A 71 -16.95 -3.07 9.56
CA LEU A 71 -17.06 -2.36 10.84
C LEU A 71 -17.82 -1.04 10.71
N LYS A 72 -17.90 -0.45 9.51
CA LYS A 72 -18.64 0.80 9.22
C LYS A 72 -18.29 1.91 10.23
N LEU A 73 -16.99 2.08 10.50
CA LEU A 73 -16.49 3.12 11.39
C LEU A 73 -16.43 4.45 10.62
N PRO A 74 -17.00 5.54 11.19
CA PRO A 74 -16.92 6.85 10.56
C PRO A 74 -15.47 7.30 10.46
N GLY A 75 -15.11 7.92 9.34
CA GLY A 75 -13.75 8.38 9.08
C GLY A 75 -12.72 7.30 8.84
N ILE A 76 -13.09 6.00 8.74
CA ILE A 76 -12.17 4.93 8.38
C ILE A 76 -12.44 4.48 6.95
N HIS A 77 -11.41 4.56 6.11
CA HIS A 77 -11.53 4.40 4.67
C HIS A 77 -10.48 3.43 4.13
N LEU A 78 -10.80 2.84 2.99
CA LEU A 78 -9.88 2.00 2.23
C LEU A 78 -9.33 2.78 1.03
N ARG A 79 -8.09 2.49 0.67
CA ARG A 79 -7.45 3.00 -0.55
C ARG A 79 -6.83 1.83 -1.29
N GLU A 80 -7.07 1.74 -2.60
CA GLU A 80 -6.40 0.75 -3.45
C GLU A 80 -4.89 1.06 -3.52
N GLU A 81 -4.08 0.04 -3.36
CA GLU A 81 -2.63 0.06 -3.46
C GLU A 81 -2.14 -1.15 -4.27
N SER A 82 -0.84 -1.20 -4.56
CA SER A 82 -0.22 -2.38 -5.11
C SER A 82 1.06 -2.73 -4.34
N ARG A 83 1.39 -4.02 -4.32
CA ARG A 83 2.65 -4.54 -3.78
C ARG A 83 3.32 -5.40 -4.84
N ARG A 84 4.66 -5.37 -4.91
CA ARG A 84 5.43 -6.28 -5.76
C ARG A 84 5.51 -7.68 -5.16
N TYR A 85 5.27 -8.68 -6.00
CA TYR A 85 5.49 -10.10 -5.74
C TYR A 85 6.61 -10.63 -6.66
N TYR A 86 7.56 -11.35 -6.08
CA TYR A 86 8.75 -11.89 -6.74
C TYR A 86 8.70 -13.43 -6.72
N PRO A 87 8.18 -14.10 -7.77
CA PRO A 87 7.93 -15.55 -7.76
C PRO A 87 9.18 -16.40 -7.51
N SER A 88 10.32 -15.99 -8.09
CA SER A 88 11.59 -16.72 -7.98
C SER A 88 12.38 -16.38 -6.70
N GLY A 89 11.83 -15.51 -5.83
CA GLY A 89 12.38 -15.21 -4.51
C GLY A 89 13.86 -14.84 -4.51
N GLU A 90 14.61 -15.47 -3.60
CA GLU A 90 16.05 -15.24 -3.35
C GLU A 90 16.94 -15.50 -4.56
N VAL A 91 16.58 -16.46 -5.43
CA VAL A 91 17.34 -16.88 -6.63
C VAL A 91 17.68 -15.70 -7.54
N THR A 92 16.79 -14.70 -7.57
CA THR A 92 16.89 -13.52 -8.43
C THR A 92 16.92 -12.20 -7.66
N ALA A 93 16.92 -12.24 -6.33
CA ALA A 93 16.68 -11.06 -5.49
C ALA A 93 17.69 -9.92 -5.75
N HIS A 94 18.98 -10.23 -5.83
CA HIS A 94 20.02 -9.22 -6.09
C HIS A 94 19.94 -8.61 -7.50
N LEU A 95 19.43 -9.36 -8.46
CA LEU A 95 19.33 -8.91 -9.85
C LEU A 95 18.07 -8.08 -10.08
N ILE A 96 16.91 -8.62 -9.67
CA ILE A 96 15.63 -7.95 -9.83
C ILE A 96 15.55 -6.75 -8.88
N GLY A 97 16.08 -6.87 -7.66
CA GLY A 97 15.93 -5.90 -6.60
C GLY A 97 14.51 -5.91 -6.03
N PHE A 98 14.14 -4.80 -5.39
CA PHE A 98 12.84 -4.66 -4.73
C PHE A 98 12.31 -3.22 -4.75
N THR A 99 11.03 -3.06 -4.46
CA THR A 99 10.36 -1.77 -4.29
C THR A 99 10.10 -1.42 -2.83
N ASN A 100 9.99 -0.14 -2.50
CA ASN A 100 9.51 0.32 -1.21
C ASN A 100 7.97 0.19 -1.07
N VAL A 101 7.42 0.65 0.07
CA VAL A 101 5.96 0.60 0.35
C VAL A 101 5.14 1.48 -0.59
N ASP A 102 5.76 2.48 -1.22
CA ASP A 102 5.16 3.35 -2.23
C ASP A 102 5.27 2.79 -3.66
N GLY A 103 5.86 1.60 -3.81
CA GLY A 103 6.02 0.94 -5.10
C GLY A 103 7.18 1.46 -5.94
N GLN A 104 8.06 2.29 -5.38
CA GLN A 104 9.25 2.80 -6.07
C GLN A 104 10.38 1.78 -5.98
N GLY A 105 11.02 1.50 -7.11
CA GLY A 105 12.20 0.64 -7.20
C GLY A 105 13.40 1.25 -6.49
N ILE A 106 13.99 0.50 -5.55
CA ILE A 106 15.10 0.98 -4.72
C ILE A 106 16.41 0.20 -4.90
N GLU A 107 16.34 -0.97 -5.54
CA GLU A 107 17.51 -1.78 -5.90
C GLU A 107 17.31 -2.47 -7.26
N GLY A 108 18.42 -2.93 -7.86
CA GLY A 108 18.43 -3.81 -9.02
C GLY A 108 17.69 -3.26 -10.23
N VAL A 109 17.07 -4.16 -10.98
CA VAL A 109 16.24 -3.82 -12.15
C VAL A 109 15.08 -2.91 -11.77
N GLU A 110 14.41 -3.12 -10.63
CA GLU A 110 13.29 -2.28 -10.21
C GLU A 110 13.72 -0.81 -10.11
N LYS A 111 14.91 -0.51 -9.56
CA LYS A 111 15.44 0.87 -9.51
C LYS A 111 15.88 1.38 -10.89
N SER A 112 16.66 0.59 -11.61
CA SER A 112 17.22 1.00 -12.91
C SER A 112 16.14 1.32 -13.94
N PHE A 113 15.00 0.64 -13.85
CA PHE A 113 13.88 0.80 -14.77
C PHE A 113 12.62 1.34 -14.10
N ASP A 114 12.71 1.97 -12.92
CA ASP A 114 11.56 2.45 -12.14
C ASP A 114 10.58 3.26 -12.99
N LYS A 115 11.07 4.30 -13.68
CA LYS A 115 10.24 5.13 -14.58
C LYS A 115 9.54 4.35 -15.70
N TRP A 116 10.19 3.31 -16.23
CA TRP A 116 9.63 2.45 -17.27
C TRP A 116 8.53 1.54 -16.69
N LEU A 117 8.76 1.05 -15.47
CA LEU A 117 7.93 0.08 -14.77
C LEU A 117 6.76 0.71 -14.00
N THR A 118 6.80 2.02 -13.70
CA THR A 118 5.74 2.74 -13.01
C THR A 118 4.83 3.51 -13.96
N GLY A 119 5.30 3.85 -15.16
CA GLY A 119 4.62 4.80 -16.02
C GLY A 119 4.56 6.19 -15.38
N GLN A 120 3.60 7.01 -15.79
CA GLN A 120 3.34 8.34 -15.20
C GLN A 120 1.93 8.37 -14.60
N PRO A 121 1.77 8.74 -13.32
CA PRO A 121 0.45 8.85 -12.72
C PRO A 121 -0.35 9.97 -13.39
N GLY A 122 -1.64 9.73 -13.56
CA GLY A 122 -2.59 10.78 -13.92
C GLY A 122 -2.87 11.68 -12.72
N GLU A 123 -3.46 12.85 -12.97
CA GLU A 123 -3.86 13.79 -11.93
C GLU A 123 -5.35 14.11 -12.09
N ARG A 124 -6.06 14.30 -10.97
CA ARG A 124 -7.46 14.75 -11.00
C ARG A 124 -7.69 15.79 -9.92
N ILE A 125 -8.16 16.97 -10.33
CA ILE A 125 -8.54 18.04 -9.43
C ILE A 125 -10.05 17.95 -9.21
N VAL A 126 -10.45 17.80 -7.95
CA VAL A 126 -11.85 17.62 -7.56
C VAL A 126 -12.28 18.68 -6.54
N ARG A 127 -13.51 19.17 -6.66
CA ARG A 127 -14.17 19.96 -5.60
C ARG A 127 -14.87 19.00 -4.64
N LYS A 128 -14.64 19.19 -3.34
CA LYS A 128 -15.28 18.42 -2.28
C LYS A 128 -16.20 19.30 -1.44
N ASP A 129 -17.29 18.73 -0.93
CA ASP A 129 -18.15 19.40 0.03
C ASP A 129 -17.53 19.45 1.45
N ARG A 130 -18.22 20.06 2.42
CA ARG A 130 -17.75 20.14 3.83
C ARG A 130 -17.54 18.79 4.51
N TYR A 131 -18.12 17.73 3.94
CA TYR A 131 -18.04 16.35 4.40
C TYR A 131 -16.96 15.55 3.63
N GLY A 132 -16.27 16.16 2.66
CA GLY A 132 -15.22 15.52 1.87
C GLY A 132 -15.71 14.71 0.67
N ARG A 133 -17.02 14.73 0.39
CA ARG A 133 -17.59 14.04 -0.78
C ARG A 133 -17.24 14.84 -2.03
N VAL A 134 -16.82 14.15 -3.09
CA VAL A 134 -16.56 14.78 -4.40
C VAL A 134 -17.89 15.24 -4.98
N ILE A 135 -18.00 16.53 -5.29
CA ILE A 135 -19.19 17.14 -5.89
C ILE A 135 -18.96 17.61 -7.32
N GLU A 136 -17.69 17.75 -7.74
CA GLU A 136 -17.34 18.22 -9.08
C GLU A 136 -15.91 17.82 -9.47
N ASP A 137 -15.70 17.53 -10.75
CA ASP A 137 -14.38 17.34 -11.36
C ASP A 137 -13.97 18.58 -12.12
N ILE A 138 -12.90 19.23 -11.67
CA ILE A 138 -12.41 20.49 -12.24
C ILE A 138 -11.51 20.22 -13.43
N SER A 139 -10.61 19.24 -13.32
CA SER A 139 -9.72 18.82 -14.41
C SER A 139 -9.16 17.42 -14.17
N SER A 140 -8.70 16.78 -15.24
CA SER A 140 -7.98 15.51 -15.18
C SER A 140 -6.90 15.40 -16.25
N THR A 141 -5.78 14.79 -15.90
CA THR A 141 -4.72 14.33 -16.79
C THR A 141 -4.69 12.82 -16.73
N ASP A 142 -4.71 12.16 -17.89
CA ASP A 142 -4.68 10.70 -17.95
C ASP A 142 -3.32 10.13 -17.51
N SER A 143 -3.36 8.96 -16.88
CA SER A 143 -2.15 8.21 -16.53
C SER A 143 -1.51 7.58 -17.77
N GLN A 144 -0.19 7.58 -17.84
CA GLN A 144 0.55 6.77 -18.81
C GLN A 144 0.80 5.39 -18.22
N ALA A 145 0.42 4.35 -18.97
CA ALA A 145 0.55 2.97 -18.53
C ALA A 145 2.02 2.58 -18.31
N ALA A 146 2.25 1.77 -17.29
CA ALA A 146 3.53 1.08 -17.10
C ALA A 146 3.81 0.12 -18.27
N HIS A 147 5.09 -0.06 -18.57
CA HIS A 147 5.53 -1.00 -19.59
C HIS A 147 6.04 -2.30 -18.97
N ASN A 148 5.87 -3.40 -19.70
CA ASN A 148 6.51 -4.66 -19.35
C ASN A 148 8.01 -4.61 -19.71
N LEU A 149 8.82 -5.35 -18.95
CA LEU A 149 10.25 -5.51 -19.19
C LEU A 149 10.56 -7.01 -19.26
N ALA A 150 11.07 -7.46 -20.41
CA ALA A 150 11.61 -8.81 -20.56
C ALA A 150 13.12 -8.77 -20.30
N LEU A 151 13.60 -9.58 -19.36
CA LEU A 151 15.03 -9.66 -19.05
C LEU A 151 15.72 -10.63 -20.01
N SER A 152 17.01 -10.43 -20.22
CA SER A 152 17.89 -11.36 -20.94
C SER A 152 18.21 -12.63 -20.13
N ILE A 153 17.62 -12.79 -18.95
CA ILE A 153 17.94 -13.82 -17.97
C ILE A 153 17.05 -15.04 -18.21
N ASP A 154 17.67 -16.22 -18.41
CA ASP A 154 16.95 -17.50 -18.38
C ASP A 154 16.82 -17.95 -16.91
N GLU A 155 15.58 -18.05 -16.44
CA GLU A 155 15.26 -18.43 -15.05
C GLU A 155 15.83 -19.80 -14.65
N ARG A 156 15.90 -20.76 -15.59
CA ARG A 156 16.41 -22.12 -15.30
C ARG A 156 17.92 -22.10 -15.12
N LEU A 157 18.64 -21.34 -15.97
CA LEU A 157 20.08 -21.17 -15.84
C LEU A 157 20.42 -20.41 -14.55
N GLN A 158 19.66 -19.36 -14.23
CA GLN A 158 19.84 -18.60 -12.99
C GLN A 158 19.61 -19.47 -11.75
N ALA A 159 18.57 -20.31 -11.75
CA ALA A 159 18.30 -21.24 -10.66
C ALA A 159 19.39 -22.31 -10.50
N LEU A 160 19.97 -22.79 -11.60
CA LEU A 160 21.11 -23.71 -11.57
C LEU A 160 22.34 -23.04 -10.94
N VAL A 161 22.71 -21.85 -11.42
CA VAL A 161 23.86 -21.10 -10.91
C VAL A 161 23.72 -20.82 -9.42
N TYR A 162 22.54 -20.33 -8.99
CA TYR A 162 22.27 -20.02 -7.59
C TYR A 162 22.47 -21.24 -6.68
N ARG A 163 21.92 -22.40 -7.08
CA ARG A 163 22.06 -23.65 -6.34
C ARG A 163 23.53 -24.07 -6.16
N GLU A 164 24.32 -23.98 -7.23
CA GLU A 164 25.74 -24.34 -7.20
C GLU A 164 26.56 -23.39 -6.32
N THR A 165 26.24 -22.09 -6.32
CA THR A 165 26.92 -21.11 -5.47
C THR A 165 26.58 -21.27 -4.00
N GLU A 166 25.33 -21.56 -3.64
CA GLU A 166 24.94 -21.82 -2.25
C GLU A 166 25.59 -23.08 -1.69
N GLN A 167 25.70 -24.14 -2.49
CA GLN A 167 26.36 -25.38 -2.08
C GLN A 167 27.86 -25.21 -1.82
N ARG A 168 28.52 -24.26 -2.50
CA ARG A 168 29.95 -23.97 -2.34
C ARG A 168 30.26 -22.91 -1.29
N GLY A 169 29.29 -22.07 -0.94
CA GLY A 169 29.43 -21.01 0.08
C GLY A 169 29.20 -21.48 1.53
N GLY A 170 28.81 -22.73 1.74
CA GLY A 170 28.59 -23.34 3.06
C GLY A 170 29.82 -24.00 3.71
N LEU A 171 31.05 -23.65 3.28
CA LEU A 171 32.33 -24.06 3.88
C LEU A 171 33.05 -22.85 4.48
#